data_AF-A0A7C5FEV5-F1
#
_entry.id   AF-A0A7C5FEV5-F1
#
_cell.length_a   1.000
_cell.length_b   1.000
_cell.length_c   1.000
_cell.angle_alpha   90.00
_cell.angle_beta   90.00
_cell.angle_gamma   90.00
#
_symmetry.space_group_name_H-M   'P 1'
#
loop_
_entity.id
_entity.type
_entity.pdbx_description
1 polymer ?
#
loop_
_entity_poly.entity_id
_entity_poly.type
_entity_poly.pdbx_seq_one_letter_code
_entity_poly.pdbx_strand_id
1 'polypeptide(L)'
;RYSANEIQTILYQYSNQINKEVEPSIIEIISQNCKFNPRRSISLLEDYLILHDINEVLKNHQIVKDGLTIKDIEILKVLSTLKRPIGSNALTMKVKLLEKEYLIEYEPYLIEMGYIDRVPSRIITDKGRHLLMEIENGL
;
A
#
# COMPACT_ATOMS: atom_id res chain seq x y z
N ARG A 1 -9.25 3.84 -8.73
CA ARG A 1 -9.34 3.77 -7.26
C ARG A 1 -10.13 4.96 -6.74
N TYR A 2 -10.42 5.03 -5.45
CA TYR A 2 -10.95 6.25 -4.84
C TYR A 2 -9.80 7.24 -4.62
N SER A 3 -10.13 8.48 -4.29
CA SER A 3 -9.22 9.49 -3.74
C SER A 3 -9.18 9.40 -2.21
N ALA A 4 -8.18 10.01 -1.58
CA ALA A 4 -8.11 10.12 -0.12
C ALA A 4 -9.41 10.75 0.46
N ASN A 5 -9.91 11.83 -0.14
CA ASN A 5 -11.13 12.52 0.32
C ASN A 5 -12.39 11.64 0.23
N GLU A 6 -12.51 10.85 -0.84
CA GLU A 6 -13.61 9.89 -0.97
C GLU A 6 -13.50 8.78 0.08
N ILE A 7 -12.27 8.29 0.37
CA ILE A 7 -12.05 7.33 1.45
C ILE A 7 -12.41 7.92 2.81
N GLN A 8 -12.03 9.16 3.11
CA GLN A 8 -12.43 9.83 4.35
C GLN A 8 -13.95 9.88 4.47
N THR A 9 -14.65 10.21 3.38
CA THR A 9 -16.12 10.23 3.34
C THR A 9 -16.70 8.85 3.67
N ILE A 10 -16.15 7.79 3.10
CA ILE A 10 -16.56 6.41 3.38
C ILE A 10 -16.32 6.04 4.85
N LEU A 11 -15.18 6.44 5.42
CA LEU A 11 -14.86 6.16 6.81
C LEU A 11 -15.78 6.90 7.78
N TYR A 12 -16.11 8.17 7.52
CA TYR A 12 -17.10 8.90 8.32
C TYR A 12 -18.50 8.28 8.22
N GLN A 13 -18.91 7.84 7.03
CA GLN A 13 -20.19 7.14 6.86
C GLN A 13 -20.22 5.85 7.67
N TYR A 14 -19.15 5.07 7.62
CA TYR A 14 -19.02 3.83 8.38
C TYR A 14 -19.00 4.09 9.89
N SER A 15 -18.21 5.06 10.38
CA SER A 15 -18.12 5.39 11.81
C SER A 15 -19.47 5.85 12.38
N ASN A 16 -20.20 6.66 11.61
CA ASN A 16 -21.56 7.09 11.96
C ASN A 16 -22.53 5.91 12.00
N GLN A 17 -22.43 4.97 11.05
CA GLN A 17 -23.28 3.78 11.02
C GLN A 17 -23.11 2.90 12.28
N ILE A 18 -21.89 2.84 12.83
CA ILE A 18 -21.59 2.08 14.05
C ILE A 18 -21.65 2.92 15.33
N ASN A 19 -22.12 4.19 15.26
CA ASN A 19 -22.15 5.15 16.37
C ASN A 19 -20.80 5.27 17.11
N LYS A 20 -19.71 5.39 16.36
CA LYS A 20 -18.38 5.66 16.91
C LYS A 20 -17.86 7.00 16.40
N GLU A 21 -17.45 7.85 17.33
CA GLU A 21 -16.69 9.05 17.01
C GLU A 21 -15.21 8.69 16.85
N VAL A 22 -14.59 9.23 15.82
CA VAL A 22 -13.18 8.99 15.47
C VAL A 22 -12.56 10.32 15.15
N GLU A 23 -11.36 10.57 15.69
CA GLU A 23 -10.68 11.83 15.44
C GLU A 23 -10.38 12.02 13.94
N PRO A 24 -10.57 13.23 13.38
CA PRO A 24 -10.29 13.51 11.97
C PRO A 24 -8.85 13.16 11.54
N SER A 25 -7.87 13.33 12.43
CA SER A 25 -6.47 12.97 12.21
C SER A 25 -6.29 11.48 11.90
N ILE A 26 -7.03 10.60 12.58
CA ILE A 26 -6.99 9.16 12.37
C ILE A 26 -7.63 8.80 11.02
N ILE A 27 -8.75 9.44 10.69
CA ILE A 27 -9.42 9.28 9.39
C ILE A 27 -8.49 9.68 8.25
N GLU A 28 -7.77 10.80 8.40
CA GLU A 28 -6.76 11.24 7.46
C GLU A 28 -5.63 10.21 7.29
N ILE A 29 -5.03 9.75 8.40
CA ILE A 29 -3.95 8.75 8.38
C ILE A 29 -4.39 7.46 7.67
N ILE A 30 -5.57 6.92 7.99
CA ILE A 30 -6.10 5.70 7.36
C ILE A 30 -6.35 5.93 5.87
N SER A 31 -6.88 7.10 5.49
CA SER A 31 -7.20 7.40 4.09
C SER A 31 -5.97 7.39 3.19
N GLN A 32 -4.81 7.83 3.69
CA GLN A 32 -3.53 7.80 2.97
C GLN A 32 -2.89 6.40 2.97
N ASN A 33 -3.20 5.55 3.95
CA ASN A 33 -2.52 4.27 4.16
C ASN A 33 -3.31 3.03 3.70
N CYS A 34 -4.44 3.21 3.04
CA CYS A 34 -5.31 2.11 2.60
C CYS A 34 -5.18 1.75 1.10
N LYS A 35 -4.19 2.33 0.39
CA LYS A 35 -4.07 2.26 -1.09
C LYS A 35 -5.37 2.66 -1.80
N PHE A 36 -6.11 3.59 -1.21
CA PHE A 36 -7.41 4.07 -1.66
C PHE A 36 -8.44 2.96 -1.97
N ASN A 37 -8.44 1.92 -1.13
CA ASN A 37 -9.36 0.80 -1.19
C ASN A 37 -10.34 0.86 0.00
N PRO A 38 -11.67 0.99 -0.23
CA PRO A 38 -12.66 1.11 0.84
C PRO A 38 -12.67 -0.06 1.84
N ARG A 39 -12.49 -1.29 1.35
CA ARG A 39 -12.48 -2.47 2.22
C ARG A 39 -11.27 -2.42 3.15
N ARG A 40 -10.11 -2.07 2.62
CA ARG A 40 -8.88 -1.95 3.42
C ARG A 40 -8.96 -0.79 4.40
N SER A 41 -9.55 0.34 4.01
CA SER A 41 -9.72 1.48 4.93
C SER A 41 -10.65 1.14 6.09
N ILE A 42 -11.76 0.43 5.83
CA ILE A 42 -12.67 -0.03 6.88
C ILE A 42 -11.96 -1.01 7.82
N SER A 43 -11.22 -1.99 7.30
CA SER A 43 -10.45 -2.94 8.12
C SER A 43 -9.42 -2.24 9.02
N LEU A 44 -8.70 -1.23 8.51
CA LEU A 44 -7.77 -0.44 9.32
C LEU A 44 -8.49 0.34 10.43
N LEU A 45 -9.68 0.87 10.13
CA LEU A 45 -10.49 1.59 11.12
C LEU A 45 -11.02 0.65 12.20
N GLU A 46 -11.51 -0.54 11.83
CA GLU A 46 -11.98 -1.57 12.77
C GLU A 46 -10.87 -1.97 13.74
N ASP A 47 -9.65 -2.20 13.25
CA ASP A 47 -8.51 -2.53 14.10
C ASP A 47 -8.11 -1.35 15.02
N TYR A 48 -8.20 -0.11 14.52
CA TYR A 48 -7.98 1.08 15.35
C TYR A 48 -9.01 1.20 16.48
N LEU A 49 -10.28 0.90 16.20
CA LEU A 49 -11.34 0.95 17.22
C LEU A 49 -11.15 -0.09 18.34
N ILE A 50 -10.32 -1.12 18.10
CA ILE A 50 -9.96 -2.14 19.09
C ILE A 50 -8.67 -1.75 19.83
N LEU A 51 -7.63 -1.36 19.09
CA LEU A 51 -6.30 -1.13 19.65
C LEU A 51 -6.11 0.28 20.23
N HIS A 52 -6.84 1.27 19.71
CA HIS A 52 -6.69 2.70 20.03
C HIS A 52 -5.27 3.26 19.81
N ASP A 53 -4.44 2.58 19.01
CA ASP A 53 -3.12 3.03 18.58
C ASP A 53 -2.96 2.83 17.07
N ILE A 54 -2.98 3.94 16.32
CA ILE A 54 -2.85 3.90 14.86
C ILE A 54 -1.48 3.41 14.41
N ASN A 55 -0.41 3.64 15.16
CA ASN A 55 0.92 3.16 14.80
C ASN A 55 0.99 1.64 14.93
N GLU A 56 0.36 1.09 15.98
CA GLU A 56 0.25 -0.36 16.15
C GLU A 56 -0.59 -1.00 15.03
N VAL A 57 -1.69 -0.38 14.64
CA VAL A 57 -2.51 -0.83 13.49
C VAL A 57 -1.68 -0.87 12.21
N LEU A 58 -1.00 0.24 11.85
CA LEU A 58 -0.19 0.31 10.64
C LEU A 58 0.93 -0.74 10.66
N LYS A 59 1.57 -0.95 11.81
CA LYS A 59 2.59 -1.97 12.02
C LYS A 59 2.04 -3.39 11.84
N ASN A 60 0.86 -3.69 12.38
CA ASN A 60 0.20 -5.00 12.25
C ASN A 60 -0.18 -5.29 10.79
N HIS A 61 -0.56 -4.27 10.03
CA HIS A 61 -0.80 -4.34 8.58
C HIS A 61 0.49 -4.28 7.74
N GLN A 62 1.66 -4.23 8.40
CA GLN A 62 2.98 -4.16 7.77
C GLN A 62 3.12 -2.95 6.82
N ILE A 63 2.40 -1.87 7.07
CA ILE A 63 2.44 -0.64 6.28
C ILE A 63 3.72 0.13 6.64
N VAL A 64 4.47 0.50 5.60
CA VAL A 64 5.74 1.23 5.70
C VAL A 64 5.54 2.71 5.38
N LYS A 65 4.95 3.03 4.22
CA LYS A 65 4.71 4.41 3.75
C LYS A 65 3.56 4.44 2.76
N ASP A 66 2.63 5.39 2.91
CA ASP A 66 1.51 5.62 1.98
C ASP A 66 0.74 4.34 1.59
N GLY A 67 0.54 3.45 2.57
CA GLY A 67 -0.13 2.16 2.39
C GLY A 67 0.68 1.06 1.69
N LEU A 68 1.90 1.36 1.23
CA LEU A 68 2.86 0.34 0.77
C LEU A 68 3.28 -0.51 1.95
N THR A 69 3.19 -1.83 1.78
CA THR A 69 3.58 -2.80 2.80
C THR A 69 5.03 -3.22 2.65
N ILE A 70 5.56 -3.93 3.64
CA ILE A 70 6.89 -4.58 3.56
C ILE A 70 7.04 -5.38 2.26
N LYS A 71 5.98 -6.05 1.82
CA LYS A 71 5.99 -6.85 0.59
C LYS A 71 6.03 -6.00 -0.68
N ASP A 72 5.34 -4.86 -0.72
CA ASP A 72 5.49 -3.89 -1.80
C ASP A 72 6.94 -3.40 -1.90
N ILE A 73 7.56 -3.09 -0.76
CA ILE A 73 8.96 -2.63 -0.70
C ILE A 73 9.91 -3.75 -1.16
N GLU A 74 9.67 -5.00 -0.80
CA GLU A 74 10.45 -6.15 -1.25
C GLU A 74 10.40 -6.32 -2.78
N ILE A 75 9.21 -6.16 -3.38
CA ILE A 75 9.03 -6.16 -4.84
C ILE A 75 9.87 -5.08 -5.50
N LEU A 76 9.77 -3.84 -5.00
CA LEU A 76 10.54 -2.71 -5.53
C LEU A 76 12.05 -2.94 -5.38
N LYS A 77 12.51 -3.44 -4.21
CA LYS A 77 13.92 -3.78 -3.98
C LYS A 77 14.42 -4.85 -4.95
N VAL A 78 13.65 -5.90 -5.20
CA VAL A 78 14.05 -6.91 -6.19
C VAL A 78 14.18 -6.26 -7.57
N LEU A 79 13.18 -5.48 -8.01
CA LEU A 79 13.21 -4.83 -9.32
C LEU A 79 14.36 -3.81 -9.44
N SER A 80 14.74 -3.13 -8.37
CA SER A 80 15.83 -2.14 -8.39
C SER A 80 17.20 -2.74 -8.64
N THR A 81 17.42 -4.00 -8.24
CA THR A 81 18.66 -4.76 -8.47
C THR A 81 18.79 -5.33 -9.88
N LEU A 82 17.70 -5.38 -10.65
CA LEU A 82 17.69 -5.98 -11.98
C LEU A 82 18.12 -4.98 -13.06
N LYS A 83 18.98 -5.45 -13.97
CA LYS A 83 19.41 -4.69 -15.16
C LYS A 83 18.48 -4.85 -16.37
N ARG A 84 17.54 -5.80 -16.31
CA ARG A 84 16.62 -6.15 -17.40
C ARG A 84 15.22 -6.37 -16.86
N PRO A 85 14.17 -6.12 -17.65
CA PRO A 85 12.79 -6.43 -17.28
C PRO A 85 12.60 -7.90 -16.90
N ILE A 86 11.69 -8.18 -15.96
CA ILE A 86 11.40 -9.52 -15.46
C ILE A 86 9.91 -9.88 -15.61
N GLY A 87 9.63 -11.14 -15.95
CA GLY A 87 8.26 -11.68 -15.97
C GLY A 87 7.65 -11.77 -14.57
N SER A 88 6.32 -11.72 -14.46
CA SER A 88 5.62 -11.76 -13.17
C SER A 88 5.95 -13.03 -12.39
N ASN A 89 5.90 -14.20 -13.01
CA ASN A 89 6.25 -15.47 -12.38
C ASN A 89 7.66 -15.47 -11.75
N ALA A 90 8.67 -15.04 -12.53
CA ALA A 90 10.05 -14.99 -12.06
C ALA A 90 10.26 -13.96 -10.94
N LEU A 91 9.55 -12.82 -11.01
CA LEU A 91 9.54 -11.82 -9.94
C LEU A 91 8.92 -12.38 -8.66
N THR A 92 7.74 -13.01 -8.76
CA THR A 92 7.02 -13.55 -7.59
C THR A 92 7.79 -14.66 -6.90
N MET A 93 8.52 -15.50 -7.65
CA MET A 93 9.42 -16.49 -7.06
C MET A 93 10.52 -15.86 -6.18
N LYS A 94 11.07 -14.71 -6.60
CA LYS A 94 12.12 -14.01 -5.84
C LYS A 94 11.59 -13.41 -4.52
N VAL A 95 10.34 -12.96 -4.51
CA VAL A 95 9.70 -12.33 -3.32
C VAL A 95 8.78 -13.28 -2.55
N LYS A 96 8.79 -14.58 -2.89
CA LYS A 96 7.99 -15.65 -2.28
C LYS A 96 6.48 -15.33 -2.26
N LEU A 97 5.95 -14.89 -3.40
CA LEU A 97 4.53 -14.64 -3.63
C LEU A 97 3.95 -15.62 -4.64
N LEU A 98 2.63 -15.82 -4.57
CA LEU A 98 1.89 -16.42 -5.66
C LEU A 98 1.73 -15.38 -6.78
N GLU A 99 1.94 -15.80 -8.04
CA GLU A 99 1.82 -14.90 -9.20
C GLU A 99 0.42 -14.25 -9.26
N LYS A 100 -0.63 -15.03 -8.97
CA LYS A 100 -2.01 -14.53 -8.92
C LYS A 100 -2.19 -13.41 -7.90
N GLU A 101 -1.59 -13.56 -6.71
CA GLU A 101 -1.66 -12.56 -5.64
C GLU A 101 -0.96 -11.26 -6.07
N TYR A 102 0.25 -11.37 -6.63
CA TYR A 102 0.99 -10.24 -7.19
C TYR A 102 0.19 -9.46 -8.24
N LEU A 103 -0.39 -10.17 -9.21
CA LEU A 103 -1.14 -9.55 -10.32
C LEU A 103 -2.42 -8.85 -9.87
N ILE A 104 -3.04 -9.30 -8.78
CA ILE A 104 -4.31 -8.74 -8.29
C ILE A 104 -4.07 -7.66 -7.24
N GLU A 105 -3.19 -7.91 -6.26
CA GLU A 105 -3.09 -7.08 -5.05
C GLU A 105 -1.96 -6.03 -5.12
N TYR A 106 -0.86 -6.34 -5.80
CA TYR A 106 0.36 -5.52 -5.75
C TYR A 106 0.57 -4.73 -7.03
N GLU A 107 0.66 -5.41 -8.17
CA GLU A 107 0.99 -4.81 -9.46
C GLU A 107 0.09 -3.63 -9.85
N PRO A 108 -1.25 -3.71 -9.74
CA PRO A 108 -2.10 -2.61 -10.18
C PRO A 108 -1.79 -1.31 -9.45
N TYR A 109 -1.54 -1.37 -8.14
CA TYR A 109 -1.19 -0.17 -7.37
C TYR A 109 0.19 0.36 -7.72
N LEU A 110 1.18 -0.53 -7.83
CA LEU A 110 2.56 -0.12 -8.13
C LEU A 110 2.68 0.52 -9.52
N ILE A 111 1.90 0.06 -10.50
CA ILE A 111 1.79 0.67 -11.82
C ILE A 111 1.04 2.01 -11.75
N GLU A 112 -0.12 2.04 -11.10
CA GLU A 112 -0.95 3.25 -10.99
C GLU A 112 -0.21 4.40 -10.29
N MET A 113 0.59 4.09 -9.27
CA MET A 113 1.45 5.06 -8.60
C MET A 113 2.74 5.38 -9.39
N GLY A 114 3.00 4.69 -10.48
CA GLY A 114 4.18 4.90 -11.33
C GLY A 114 5.49 4.45 -10.70
N TYR A 115 5.47 3.50 -9.75
CA TYR A 115 6.67 2.92 -9.16
C TYR A 115 7.30 1.84 -10.03
N ILE A 116 6.48 1.17 -10.85
CA ILE A 116 6.93 0.18 -11.83
C ILE A 116 6.25 0.42 -13.17
N ASP A 117 6.95 0.09 -14.25
CA ASP A 117 6.41 0.03 -15.60
C ASP A 117 6.30 -1.41 -16.07
N ARG A 118 5.42 -1.64 -17.06
CA ARG A 118 5.23 -2.93 -17.73
C ARG A 118 5.45 -2.81 -19.24
N VAL A 119 6.71 -2.94 -19.70
CA VAL A 119 7.06 -2.87 -21.13
C VAL A 119 8.22 -3.81 -21.47
N PRO A 120 8.01 -4.95 -22.16
CA PRO A 120 6.84 -5.86 -22.12
C PRO A 120 6.72 -6.62 -20.79
N SER A 121 7.71 -6.45 -19.91
CA SER A 121 7.87 -7.06 -18.60
C SER A 121 8.09 -5.98 -17.53
N ARG A 122 8.29 -6.34 -16.27
CA ARG A 122 8.28 -5.39 -15.15
C ARG A 122 9.65 -4.80 -14.94
N ILE A 123 9.69 -3.48 -14.79
CA ILE A 123 10.89 -2.71 -14.47
C ILE A 123 10.53 -1.64 -13.45
N ILE A 124 11.44 -1.35 -12.52
CA ILE A 124 11.25 -0.21 -11.61
C ILE A 124 11.46 1.11 -12.36
N THR A 125 10.66 2.12 -12.05
CA THR A 125 10.83 3.48 -12.58
C THR A 125 11.80 4.28 -11.72
N ASP A 126 12.20 5.46 -12.20
CA ASP A 126 12.99 6.40 -11.38
C ASP A 126 12.23 6.83 -10.12
N LYS A 127 10.90 7.03 -10.22
CA LYS A 127 10.04 7.32 -9.07
C LYS A 127 10.08 6.19 -8.05
N GLY A 128 10.02 4.93 -8.48
CA GLY A 128 10.15 3.78 -7.60
C GLY A 128 11.52 3.69 -6.91
N ARG A 129 12.60 4.07 -7.61
CA ARG A 129 13.95 4.13 -7.02
C ARG A 129 14.07 5.24 -5.99
N HIS A 130 13.55 6.43 -6.28
CA HIS A 130 13.54 7.55 -5.34
C HIS A 130 12.78 7.21 -4.06
N LEU A 131 11.60 6.60 -4.17
CA LEU A 131 10.85 6.11 -3.02
C LEU A 131 11.67 5.16 -2.13
N LEU A 132 12.42 4.22 -2.72
CA LEU A 132 13.27 3.31 -1.94
C LEU A 132 14.37 4.08 -1.19
N MET A 133 14.97 5.10 -1.80
CA MET A 133 15.97 5.94 -1.15
C MET A 133 15.36 6.75 0.00
N GLU A 134 14.14 7.26 -0.14
CA GLU A 134 13.44 7.95 0.96
C GLU A 134 13.26 7.02 2.15
N ILE A 135 12.73 5.81 1.91
CA ILE A 135 12.49 4.81 2.96
C ILE A 135 13.80 4.40 3.66
N GLU A 136 14.89 4.21 2.91
CA GLU A 136 16.20 3.84 3.47
C GLU A 136 16.83 4.95 4.32
N ASN A 137 16.54 6.22 3.98
CA ASN A 137 17.02 7.38 4.72
C ASN A 137 16.08 7.83 5.86
N GLY A 138 14.93 7.17 6.04
CA GLY A 138 13.93 7.55 7.05
C GLY A 138 13.17 8.83 6.71
N LEU A 139 13.01 9.14 5.41
CA LEU A 139 12.29 10.29 4.85
C LEU A 139 10.89 9.93 4.36
#